data_AF-A0A5D2I4A1-F1
#
_entry.id   AF-A0A5D2I4A1-F1
#
_cell.length_a   1.000
_cell.length_b   1.000
_cell.length_c   1.000
_cell.angle_alpha   90.00
_cell.angle_beta   90.00
_cell.angle_gamma   90.00
#
_symmetry.space_group_name_H-M   'P 1'
#
loop_
_entity.id
_entity.type
_entity.pdbx_description
1 polymer ?
#
loop_
_entity_poly.entity_id
_entity_poly.type
_entity_poly.pdbx_seq_one_letter_code
_entity_poly.pdbx_strand_id
1 'polypeptide(L)'
;MQSLGPLRPRSTVLVKRPWLTKPFNWRGLSSIPPSDYSNQSRGGLPRFFSETLPSSKGGVIRVQGDEFWHMTKVLRLKTDDRVELFNGKGGLVEGFIQNIDRSSIDFVALEDPKLVLPQTPQWHIFAAFGSLKGGRADWLVEKCTELGASSVTPLLTQRSSTISDNRVERLQRVILAAAKQCQRLHEMKLNHPMKIDNLIPLVAKSKQSFIAIAEGTPLVSALTSTTKESSGLIIVGPEGDFTEKEVDLITEAGATAVGLGPHRLRVETATIAFLATLTLWSGSQQISNC
;
A
#
# COMPACT_ATOMS: atom_id res chain seq x y z
N MET A 1 -20.00 -51.65 30.30
CA MET A 1 -20.92 -51.19 31.36
C MET A 1 -20.14 -50.21 32.22
N GLN A 2 -20.36 -48.89 32.05
CA GLN A 2 -21.04 -47.98 33.00
C GLN A 2 -20.30 -47.87 34.35
N SER A 3 -20.03 -46.73 35.01
CA SER A 3 -20.25 -45.30 34.76
C SER A 3 -19.53 -44.47 35.85
N LEU A 4 -19.01 -43.29 35.47
CA LEU A 4 -19.08 -41.97 36.13
C LEU A 4 -18.89 -41.78 37.67
N GLY A 5 -17.74 -41.16 38.05
CA GLY A 5 -17.52 -39.95 38.89
C GLY A 5 -17.98 -39.88 40.37
N PRO A 6 -17.71 -38.78 41.14
CA PRO A 6 -16.81 -37.63 40.85
C PRO A 6 -16.07 -36.95 42.08
N LEU A 7 -15.19 -35.99 41.77
CA LEU A 7 -14.86 -34.70 42.46
C LEU A 7 -14.13 -34.61 43.83
N ARG A 8 -13.04 -33.80 43.85
CA ARG A 8 -12.51 -33.01 45.00
C ARG A 8 -12.00 -31.62 44.52
N PRO A 9 -11.87 -30.61 45.40
CA PRO A 9 -12.34 -29.23 45.13
C PRO A 9 -11.25 -28.21 44.73
N ARG A 10 -11.75 -27.08 44.20
CA ARG A 10 -11.05 -25.81 43.93
C ARG A 10 -10.69 -25.05 45.22
N SER A 11 -9.50 -24.47 45.28
CA SER A 11 -9.16 -23.37 46.20
C SER A 11 -8.72 -22.14 45.40
N THR A 12 -9.52 -21.09 45.51
CA THR A 12 -9.28 -19.72 45.04
C THR A 12 -8.30 -19.01 45.97
N VAL A 13 -7.21 -18.46 45.42
CA VAL A 13 -6.33 -17.54 46.15
C VAL A 13 -6.51 -16.13 45.59
N LEU A 14 -7.13 -15.29 46.43
CA LEU A 14 -7.30 -13.85 46.28
C LEU A 14 -6.05 -13.16 46.83
N VAL A 15 -5.31 -12.41 46.00
CA VAL A 15 -4.26 -11.49 46.48
C VAL A 15 -4.62 -10.07 46.04
N LYS A 16 -4.90 -9.23 47.05
CA LYS A 16 -5.14 -7.79 46.96
C LYS A 16 -3.84 -7.05 46.65
N ARG A 17 -3.89 -6.01 45.81
CA ARG A 17 -2.85 -4.97 45.71
C ARG A 17 -3.43 -3.64 46.23
N PRO A 18 -2.86 -3.01 47.27
CA PRO A 18 -3.12 -1.61 47.60
C PRO A 18 -2.06 -0.69 46.96
N TRP A 19 -2.19 0.61 47.21
CA TRP A 19 -1.31 1.76 46.88
C TRP A 19 -1.90 2.79 45.90
N LEU A 20 -2.72 3.66 46.51
CA LEU A 20 -2.64 5.14 46.54
C LEU A 20 -3.05 6.00 45.32
N THR A 21 -4.33 6.35 45.39
CA THR A 21 -4.97 7.67 45.21
C THR A 21 -4.06 8.92 45.24
N LYS A 22 -4.22 9.79 44.23
CA LYS A 22 -4.12 11.26 44.37
C LYS A 22 -5.30 11.93 43.66
N PRO A 23 -5.88 13.02 44.22
CA PRO A 23 -7.04 13.68 43.65
C PRO A 23 -6.64 14.62 42.51
N PHE A 24 -7.38 14.58 41.39
CA PHE A 24 -7.17 15.45 40.25
C PHE A 24 -7.89 16.78 40.50
N ASN A 25 -7.12 17.87 40.60
CA ASN A 25 -7.62 19.20 40.91
C ASN A 25 -8.03 19.91 39.61
N TRP A 26 -9.30 20.31 39.51
CA TRP A 26 -9.83 21.13 38.42
C TRP A 26 -9.66 22.61 38.78
N ARG A 27 -8.82 23.35 38.04
CA ARG A 27 -8.96 24.79 37.73
C ARG A 27 -7.77 25.29 36.92
N GLY A 28 -8.06 25.89 35.78
CA GLY A 28 -7.12 26.59 34.92
C GLY A 28 -7.75 26.89 33.57
N LEU A 29 -8.69 27.85 33.54
CA LEU A 29 -9.17 28.43 32.29
C LEU A 29 -8.02 29.22 31.65
N SER A 30 -7.64 28.85 30.43
CA SER A 30 -7.01 29.76 29.48
C SER A 30 -7.73 29.59 28.15
N SER A 31 -8.29 30.69 27.66
CA SER A 31 -9.08 30.86 26.45
C SER A 31 -8.39 30.32 25.19
N ILE A 32 -8.96 29.27 24.60
CA ILE A 32 -8.63 28.74 23.28
C ILE A 32 -9.63 29.35 22.27
N PRO A 33 -9.19 29.89 21.12
CA PRO A 33 -10.09 30.47 20.12
C PRO A 33 -10.97 29.39 19.46
N PRO A 34 -12.17 29.74 18.96
CA PRO A 34 -13.10 28.77 18.42
C PRO A 34 -12.77 28.46 16.95
N SER A 35 -12.14 27.32 16.67
CA SER A 35 -12.23 26.64 15.37
C SER A 35 -11.80 25.17 15.45
N ASP A 36 -12.51 24.41 16.28
CA ASP A 36 -12.57 22.95 16.16
C ASP A 36 -13.34 22.59 14.87
N TYR A 37 -12.61 22.44 13.75
CA TYR A 37 -13.14 21.78 12.55
C TYR A 37 -12.60 20.36 12.49
N SER A 38 -13.46 19.45 12.93
CA SER A 38 -13.22 18.02 13.03
C SER A 38 -13.05 17.36 11.66
N ASN A 39 -11.90 16.71 11.42
CA ASN A 39 -11.88 15.36 10.85
C ASN A 39 -10.64 14.56 11.32
N GLN A 40 -10.76 13.98 12.51
CA GLN A 40 -9.75 13.21 13.22
C GLN A 40 -9.86 11.71 12.91
N SER A 41 -9.11 11.21 11.95
CA SER A 41 -8.82 9.76 11.95
C SER A 41 -7.37 9.39 11.68
N ARG A 42 -6.54 10.29 11.13
CA ARG A 42 -5.07 10.12 11.04
C ARG A 42 -4.25 11.42 11.11
N GLY A 43 -4.80 12.51 11.69
CA GLY A 43 -4.04 13.72 12.02
C GLY A 43 -3.59 14.61 10.84
N GLY A 44 -4.11 14.41 9.63
CA GLY A 44 -3.83 15.24 8.46
C GLY A 44 -5.12 15.71 7.76
N LEU A 45 -4.99 16.70 6.86
CA LEU A 45 -6.12 17.21 6.09
C LEU A 45 -6.70 16.13 5.15
N PRO A 46 -8.01 16.17 4.85
CA PRO A 46 -8.60 15.33 3.82
C PRO A 46 -7.92 15.55 2.47
N ARG A 47 -7.51 14.47 1.80
CA ARG A 47 -6.76 14.51 0.54
C ARG A 47 -7.59 13.93 -0.61
N PHE A 48 -7.58 14.61 -1.75
CA PHE A 48 -8.36 14.25 -2.94
C PHE A 48 -7.50 14.27 -4.20
N PHE A 49 -7.82 13.38 -5.14
CA PHE A 49 -7.07 13.29 -6.38
C PHE A 49 -7.48 14.41 -7.34
N SER A 50 -6.50 15.00 -8.03
CA SER A 50 -6.72 15.91 -9.15
C SER A 50 -5.61 15.72 -10.16
N GLU A 51 -5.96 15.46 -11.42
CA GLU A 51 -4.97 15.27 -12.49
C GLU A 51 -4.11 16.52 -12.70
N THR A 52 -4.71 17.70 -12.51
CA THR A 52 -4.05 19.00 -12.56
C THR A 52 -4.02 19.66 -11.19
N LEU A 53 -2.89 20.27 -10.88
CA LEU A 53 -2.69 21.12 -9.70
C LEU A 53 -2.57 22.58 -10.16
N PRO A 54 -2.96 23.57 -9.33
CA PRO A 54 -2.75 24.98 -9.64
C PRO A 54 -1.26 25.27 -9.76
N SER A 55 -0.86 26.23 -10.60
CA SER A 55 0.57 26.50 -10.85
C SER A 55 1.28 27.27 -9.72
N SER A 56 0.53 27.96 -8.87
CA SER A 56 1.05 28.78 -7.77
C SER A 56 -0.02 28.98 -6.70
N LYS A 57 0.40 29.53 -5.55
CA LYS A 57 -0.49 30.05 -4.51
C LYS A 57 -1.58 30.95 -5.11
N GLY A 58 -2.81 30.81 -4.61
CA GLY A 58 -3.98 31.53 -5.10
C GLY A 58 -4.59 30.97 -6.38
N GLY A 59 -3.95 30.00 -7.04
CA GLY A 59 -4.53 29.33 -8.20
C GLY A 59 -5.78 28.53 -7.84
N VAL A 60 -6.74 28.49 -8.78
CA VAL A 60 -8.04 27.86 -8.59
C VAL A 60 -8.14 26.58 -9.41
N ILE A 61 -8.60 25.50 -8.81
CA ILE A 61 -8.96 24.25 -9.49
C ILE A 61 -10.43 23.94 -9.26
N ARG A 62 -11.15 23.68 -10.36
CA ARG A 62 -12.54 23.23 -10.33
C ARG A 62 -12.56 21.71 -10.14
N VAL A 63 -13.01 21.24 -8.98
CA VAL A 63 -13.16 19.81 -8.68
C VAL A 63 -14.57 19.36 -9.03
N GLN A 64 -14.69 18.27 -9.78
CA GLN A 64 -15.95 17.72 -10.31
C GLN A 64 -16.02 16.19 -10.12
N GLY A 65 -17.15 15.59 -10.51
CA GLY A 65 -17.29 14.13 -10.56
C GLY A 65 -17.20 13.45 -9.19
N ASP A 66 -16.50 12.32 -9.15
CA ASP A 66 -16.41 11.46 -7.95
C ASP A 66 -15.78 12.17 -6.75
N GLU A 67 -14.78 13.02 -6.97
CA GLU A 67 -14.14 13.78 -5.90
C GLU A 67 -15.07 14.84 -5.32
N PHE A 68 -15.83 15.55 -6.16
CA PHE A 68 -16.86 16.48 -5.69
C PHE A 68 -17.92 15.77 -4.84
N TRP A 69 -18.39 14.60 -5.28
CA TRP A 69 -19.37 13.82 -4.53
C TRP A 69 -18.78 13.33 -3.20
N HIS A 70 -17.53 12.87 -3.21
CA HIS A 70 -16.84 12.43 -2.00
C HIS A 70 -16.66 13.58 -0.99
N MET A 71 -16.24 14.76 -1.45
CA MET A 71 -16.11 15.96 -0.62
C MET A 71 -17.45 16.37 0.01
N THR A 72 -18.52 16.48 -0.79
CA THR A 72 -19.79 17.10 -0.35
C THR A 72 -20.79 16.14 0.27
N LYS A 73 -20.85 14.88 -0.17
CA LYS A 73 -21.86 13.92 0.27
C LYS A 73 -21.35 12.96 1.34
N VAL A 74 -20.11 12.50 1.20
CA VAL A 74 -19.49 11.57 2.14
C VAL A 74 -18.87 12.32 3.31
N LEU A 75 -17.95 13.23 3.02
CA LEU A 75 -17.23 13.99 4.05
C LEU A 75 -17.97 15.26 4.49
N ARG A 76 -18.97 15.69 3.71
CA ARG A 76 -19.84 16.84 4.01
C ARG A 76 -19.06 18.13 4.27
N LEU A 77 -17.97 18.31 3.51
CA LEU A 77 -17.14 19.50 3.57
C LEU A 77 -17.93 20.73 3.11
N LYS A 78 -17.58 21.88 3.70
CA LYS A 78 -18.21 23.18 3.49
C LYS A 78 -17.19 24.17 2.93
N THR A 79 -17.66 25.36 2.59
CA THR A 79 -16.79 26.51 2.32
C THR A 79 -15.86 26.75 3.51
N ASP A 80 -14.65 27.21 3.21
CA ASP A 80 -13.53 27.44 4.14
C ASP A 80 -12.88 26.19 4.75
N ASP A 81 -13.42 24.97 4.51
CA ASP A 81 -12.74 23.75 4.92
C ASP A 81 -11.43 23.56 4.14
N ARG A 82 -10.37 23.19 4.86
CA ARG A 82 -9.04 22.92 4.29
C ARG A 82 -8.95 21.49 3.77
N VAL A 83 -8.34 21.34 2.60
CA VAL A 83 -8.12 20.06 1.92
C VAL A 83 -6.79 20.07 1.19
N GLU A 84 -6.32 18.88 0.83
CA GLU A 84 -5.17 18.68 -0.04
C GLU A 84 -5.60 18.13 -1.39
N LEU A 85 -4.98 18.62 -2.46
CA LEU A 85 -5.02 17.99 -3.78
C LEU A 85 -3.69 17.34 -4.09
N PHE A 86 -3.73 16.12 -4.63
CA PHE A 86 -2.54 15.41 -5.13
C PHE A 86 -2.78 14.86 -6.54
N ASN A 87 -1.72 14.70 -7.33
CA ASN A 87 -1.81 14.30 -8.73
C ASN A 87 -1.31 12.89 -9.05
N GLY A 88 -1.07 12.07 -8.03
CA GLY A 88 -0.53 10.72 -8.18
C GLY A 88 0.91 10.65 -8.72
N LYS A 89 1.59 11.79 -8.91
CA LYS A 89 2.96 11.90 -9.45
C LYS A 89 3.91 12.60 -8.47
N GLY A 90 3.55 12.64 -7.19
CA GLY A 90 4.29 13.33 -6.13
C GLY A 90 3.91 14.80 -5.92
N GLY A 91 3.08 15.37 -6.80
CA GLY A 91 2.54 16.71 -6.62
C GLY A 91 1.53 16.76 -5.48
N LEU A 92 1.67 17.74 -4.60
CA LEU A 92 0.80 17.97 -3.46
C LEU A 92 0.61 19.47 -3.27
N VAL A 93 -0.63 19.91 -3.04
CA VAL A 93 -0.92 21.30 -2.70
C VAL A 93 -2.01 21.35 -1.64
N GLU A 94 -1.84 22.25 -0.68
CA GLU A 94 -2.84 22.53 0.32
C GLU A 94 -3.69 23.75 -0.09
N GLY A 95 -4.97 23.71 0.23
CA GLY A 95 -5.89 24.79 -0.07
C GLY A 95 -7.19 24.71 0.72
N PHE A 96 -8.16 25.51 0.31
CA PHE A 96 -9.49 25.52 0.92
C PHE A 96 -10.59 25.56 -0.14
N ILE A 97 -11.79 25.18 0.28
CA ILE A 97 -12.99 25.24 -0.55
C ILE A 97 -13.52 26.68 -0.52
N GLN A 98 -13.43 27.39 -1.64
CA GLN A 98 -13.97 28.75 -1.74
C GLN A 98 -15.48 28.73 -2.01
N ASN A 99 -15.91 27.95 -3.01
CA ASN A 99 -17.31 27.86 -3.40
C ASN A 99 -17.74 26.40 -3.59
N ILE A 100 -19.01 26.12 -3.31
CA ILE A 100 -19.67 24.84 -3.59
C ILE A 100 -20.89 25.11 -4.46
N ASP A 101 -20.84 24.65 -5.70
CA ASP A 101 -21.95 24.68 -6.63
C ASP A 101 -22.72 23.35 -6.65
N ARG A 102 -23.72 23.24 -7.53
CA ARG A 102 -24.56 22.03 -7.65
C ARG A 102 -23.77 20.76 -8.01
N SER A 103 -22.69 20.88 -8.79
CA SER A 103 -21.94 19.74 -9.34
C SER A 103 -20.42 19.88 -9.24
N SER A 104 -19.92 20.85 -8.47
CA SER A 104 -18.50 21.18 -8.44
C SER A 104 -18.12 22.04 -7.25
N ILE A 105 -16.84 21.99 -6.90
CA ILE A 105 -16.20 22.82 -5.88
C ILE A 105 -15.09 23.65 -6.52
N ASP A 106 -14.92 24.89 -6.07
CA ASP A 106 -13.73 25.69 -6.35
C ASP A 106 -12.72 25.53 -5.21
N PHE A 107 -11.61 24.86 -5.50
CA PHE A 107 -10.45 24.77 -4.62
C PHE A 107 -9.51 25.94 -4.89
N VAL A 108 -9.02 26.60 -3.83
CA VAL A 108 -8.02 27.67 -3.93
C VAL A 108 -6.77 27.29 -3.17
N ALA A 109 -5.61 27.34 -3.85
CA ALA A 109 -4.32 27.01 -3.25
C ALA A 109 -3.88 28.03 -2.19
N LEU A 110 -3.51 27.55 -1.01
CA LEU A 110 -2.95 28.36 0.09
C LEU A 110 -1.43 28.54 -0.02
N GLU A 111 -0.77 27.66 -0.77
CA GLU A 111 0.67 27.62 -0.98
C GLU A 111 1.01 27.20 -2.42
N ASP A 112 2.27 27.35 -2.80
CA ASP A 112 2.77 26.79 -4.06
C ASP A 112 2.80 25.26 -3.99
N PRO A 113 2.44 24.54 -5.08
CA PRO A 113 2.50 23.09 -5.08
C PRO A 113 3.90 22.57 -4.79
N LYS A 114 3.95 21.54 -3.95
CA LYS A 114 5.16 20.81 -3.60
C LYS A 114 5.29 19.60 -4.52
N LEU A 115 6.53 19.31 -4.93
CA LEU A 115 6.87 18.04 -5.58
C LEU A 115 7.65 17.18 -4.58
N VAL A 116 7.03 16.11 -4.11
CA VAL A 116 7.65 15.15 -3.20
C VAL A 116 8.18 13.98 -4.01
N LEU A 117 9.48 13.71 -3.95
CA LEU A 117 10.08 12.54 -4.62
C LEU A 117 9.86 11.26 -3.79
N PRO A 118 9.81 10.08 -4.43
CA PRO A 118 9.76 8.80 -3.71
C PRO A 118 11.00 8.65 -2.82
N GLN A 119 10.80 8.32 -1.54
CA GLN A 119 11.88 8.25 -0.55
C GLN A 119 12.37 6.82 -0.27
N THR A 120 11.69 5.80 -0.79
CA THR A 120 11.99 4.39 -0.58
C THR A 120 12.41 3.70 -1.89
N PRO A 121 13.15 2.58 -1.82
CA PRO A 121 13.42 1.77 -3.00
C PRO A 121 12.15 1.39 -3.76
N GLN A 122 12.25 1.43 -5.09
CA GLN A 122 11.12 1.17 -5.98
C GLN A 122 11.02 -0.32 -6.28
N TRP A 123 10.03 -0.98 -5.68
CA TRP A 123 9.76 -2.40 -5.92
C TRP A 123 8.76 -2.59 -7.06
N HIS A 124 9.17 -3.33 -8.09
CA HIS A 124 8.35 -3.69 -9.24
C HIS A 124 7.93 -5.15 -9.14
N ILE A 125 6.62 -5.38 -9.07
CA ILE A 125 6.05 -6.71 -8.83
C ILE A 125 5.61 -7.33 -10.14
N PHE A 126 6.08 -8.54 -10.40
CA PHE A 126 5.61 -9.42 -11.46
C PHE A 126 4.93 -10.60 -10.78
N ALA A 127 3.61 -10.64 -10.83
CA ALA A 127 2.84 -11.66 -10.13
C ALA A 127 1.84 -12.33 -11.07
N ALA A 128 1.78 -13.66 -11.03
CA ALA A 128 0.87 -14.44 -11.85
C ALA A 128 -0.52 -14.54 -11.19
N PHE A 129 -1.25 -13.42 -11.18
CA PHE A 129 -2.58 -13.31 -10.56
C PHE A 129 -3.74 -13.29 -11.55
N GLY A 130 -3.48 -13.47 -12.85
CA GLY A 130 -4.50 -13.41 -13.91
C GLY A 130 -5.64 -14.41 -13.69
N SER A 131 -5.31 -15.61 -13.21
CA SER A 131 -6.26 -16.70 -12.95
C SER A 131 -6.97 -16.63 -11.59
N LEU A 132 -6.61 -15.70 -10.71
CA LEU A 132 -7.21 -15.62 -9.37
C LEU A 132 -8.71 -15.27 -9.45
N LYS A 133 -9.49 -15.98 -8.64
CA LYS A 133 -10.95 -15.86 -8.54
C LYS A 133 -11.37 -15.23 -7.21
N GLY A 134 -12.60 -14.71 -7.14
CA GLY A 134 -13.20 -14.24 -5.88
C GLY A 134 -12.57 -12.97 -5.31
N GLY A 135 -12.23 -12.00 -6.16
CA GLY A 135 -11.69 -10.70 -5.71
C GLY A 135 -10.24 -10.73 -5.22
N ARG A 136 -9.57 -11.89 -5.23
CA ARG A 136 -8.20 -12.05 -4.73
C ARG A 136 -7.16 -11.22 -5.51
N ALA A 137 -7.35 -11.04 -6.82
CA ALA A 137 -6.50 -10.16 -7.62
C ALA A 137 -6.67 -8.68 -7.19
N ASP A 138 -7.90 -8.25 -6.94
CA ASP A 138 -8.19 -6.89 -6.46
C ASP A 138 -7.52 -6.66 -5.10
N TRP A 139 -7.65 -7.63 -4.18
CA TRP A 139 -7.03 -7.57 -2.87
C TRP A 139 -5.50 -7.55 -2.94
N LEU A 140 -4.89 -8.36 -3.82
CA LEU A 140 -3.45 -8.31 -4.08
C LEU A 140 -3.02 -6.91 -4.52
N VAL A 141 -3.71 -6.33 -5.52
CA VAL A 141 -3.38 -5.01 -6.07
C VAL A 141 -3.57 -3.91 -5.02
N GLU A 142 -4.67 -3.95 -4.28
CA GLU A 142 -4.94 -3.04 -3.16
C GLU A 142 -3.79 -3.06 -2.15
N LYS A 143 -3.36 -4.24 -1.71
CA LYS A 143 -2.29 -4.38 -0.71
C LYS A 143 -0.91 -4.04 -1.25
N CYS A 144 -0.63 -4.31 -2.53
CA CYS A 144 0.57 -3.82 -3.19
C CYS A 144 0.60 -2.28 -3.21
N THR A 145 -0.53 -1.63 -3.48
CA THR A 145 -0.64 -0.17 -3.41
C THR A 145 -0.40 0.35 -1.99
N GLU A 146 -1.03 -0.25 -0.98
CA GLU A 146 -0.87 0.15 0.43
C GLU A 146 0.56 -0.01 0.94
N LEU A 147 1.24 -1.10 0.56
CA LEU A 147 2.60 -1.42 0.99
C LEU A 147 3.70 -0.67 0.20
N GLY A 148 3.31 0.24 -0.70
CA GLY A 148 4.25 1.14 -1.37
C GLY A 148 4.94 0.53 -2.60
N ALA A 149 4.36 -0.49 -3.25
CA ALA A 149 4.89 -0.96 -4.52
C ALA A 149 4.90 0.18 -5.57
N SER A 150 5.95 0.19 -6.40
CA SER A 150 6.12 1.16 -7.48
C SER A 150 5.25 0.78 -8.69
N SER A 151 5.26 -0.50 -9.04
CA SER A 151 4.37 -1.03 -10.07
C SER A 151 3.96 -2.48 -9.81
N VAL A 152 2.86 -2.89 -10.42
CA VAL A 152 2.47 -4.29 -10.55
C VAL A 152 2.24 -4.63 -12.03
N THR A 153 2.75 -5.78 -12.43
CA THR A 153 2.64 -6.34 -13.78
C THR A 153 1.99 -7.72 -13.67
N PRO A 154 0.84 -7.96 -14.31
CA PRO A 154 0.29 -9.30 -14.42
C PRO A 154 1.26 -10.19 -15.22
N LEU A 155 1.87 -11.18 -14.56
CA LEU A 155 2.79 -12.12 -15.21
C LEU A 155 2.00 -13.28 -15.81
N LEU A 156 2.15 -13.48 -17.12
CA LEU A 156 1.57 -14.59 -17.87
C LEU A 156 2.57 -15.75 -17.86
N THR A 157 2.16 -16.86 -17.26
CA THR A 157 2.96 -18.08 -17.09
C THR A 157 2.26 -19.25 -17.78
N GLN A 158 2.94 -20.39 -17.90
CA GLN A 158 2.33 -21.59 -18.45
C GLN A 158 1.06 -22.02 -17.69
N ARG A 159 1.05 -21.86 -16.36
CA ARG A 159 -0.09 -22.24 -15.49
C ARG A 159 -1.03 -21.07 -15.16
N SER A 160 -0.79 -19.87 -15.72
CA SER A 160 -1.67 -18.70 -15.64
C SER A 160 -1.47 -17.82 -16.87
N SER A 161 -2.10 -18.20 -17.98
CA SER A 161 -1.77 -17.67 -19.32
C SER A 161 -2.54 -16.41 -19.74
N THR A 162 -3.61 -16.03 -19.04
CA THR A 162 -4.47 -14.90 -19.43
C THR A 162 -4.91 -14.04 -18.25
N ILE A 163 -5.24 -12.78 -18.56
CA ILE A 163 -5.98 -11.85 -17.72
C ILE A 163 -6.93 -11.07 -18.64
N SER A 164 -8.17 -10.85 -18.21
CA SER A 164 -9.16 -10.15 -19.03
C SER A 164 -8.94 -8.63 -19.01
N ASP A 165 -9.23 -7.95 -20.12
CA ASP A 165 -9.08 -6.49 -20.21
C ASP A 165 -10.01 -5.74 -19.23
N ASN A 166 -11.26 -6.20 -19.09
CA ASN A 166 -12.20 -5.67 -18.09
C ASN A 166 -11.64 -5.71 -16.66
N ARG A 167 -10.74 -6.67 -16.37
CA ARG A 167 -10.07 -6.75 -15.07
C ARG A 167 -9.02 -5.66 -14.93
N VAL A 168 -8.29 -5.28 -15.98
CA VAL A 168 -7.27 -4.22 -15.93
C VAL A 168 -7.90 -2.88 -15.51
N GLU A 169 -9.01 -2.48 -16.14
CA GLU A 169 -9.72 -1.25 -15.77
C GLU A 169 -10.23 -1.28 -14.32
N ARG A 170 -10.72 -2.44 -13.87
CA ARG A 170 -11.15 -2.63 -12.49
C ARG A 170 -9.99 -2.46 -11.51
N LEU A 171 -8.83 -3.05 -11.82
CA LEU A 171 -7.63 -2.93 -10.99
C LEU A 171 -7.12 -1.49 -10.93
N GLN A 172 -7.21 -0.71 -12.00
CA GLN A 172 -6.85 0.71 -11.97
C GLN A 172 -7.69 1.51 -10.97
N ARG A 173 -9.00 1.24 -10.90
CA ARG A 173 -9.90 1.86 -9.89
C ARG A 173 -9.53 1.44 -8.46
N VAL A 174 -9.15 0.17 -8.28
CA VAL A 174 -8.67 -0.35 -6.98
C VAL A 174 -7.39 0.38 -6.55
N ILE A 175 -6.44 0.60 -7.47
CA ILE A 175 -5.20 1.34 -7.20
C ILE A 175 -5.50 2.76 -6.75
N LEU A 176 -6.36 3.49 -7.47
CA LEU A 176 -6.70 4.87 -7.11
C LEU A 176 -7.37 4.93 -5.72
N ALA A 177 -8.33 4.04 -5.46
CA ALA A 177 -9.01 3.96 -4.17
C ALA A 177 -8.03 3.65 -3.02
N ALA A 178 -7.14 2.67 -3.22
CA ALA A 178 -6.12 2.31 -2.24
C ALA A 178 -5.12 3.45 -2.02
N ALA A 179 -4.69 4.12 -3.09
CA ALA A 179 -3.74 5.24 -3.00
C ALA A 179 -4.29 6.40 -2.17
N LYS A 180 -5.58 6.73 -2.36
CA LYS A 180 -6.30 7.71 -1.53
C LYS A 180 -6.38 7.27 -0.07
N GLN A 181 -6.75 6.01 0.17
CA GLN A 181 -6.92 5.48 1.52
C GLN A 181 -5.60 5.46 2.31
N CYS A 182 -4.51 5.03 1.68
CA CYS A 182 -3.20 4.96 2.32
C CYS A 182 -2.44 6.29 2.26
N GLN A 183 -3.02 7.32 1.66
CA GLN A 183 -2.45 8.66 1.55
C GLN A 183 -1.07 8.69 0.88
N ARG A 184 -0.81 7.83 -0.12
CA ARG A 184 0.42 7.89 -0.92
C ARG A 184 0.32 8.97 -2.00
N LEU A 185 1.43 9.65 -2.28
CA LEU A 185 1.48 10.75 -3.27
C LEU A 185 1.80 10.30 -4.69
N HIS A 186 2.40 9.12 -4.82
CA HIS A 186 2.78 8.50 -6.09
C HIS A 186 1.88 7.31 -6.32
N GLU A 187 1.05 7.27 -7.36
CA GLU A 187 0.23 6.09 -7.65
C GLU A 187 1.11 4.89 -8.02
N MET A 188 0.64 3.68 -7.69
CA MET A 188 1.28 2.47 -8.20
C MET A 188 0.93 2.32 -9.68
N LYS A 189 1.93 2.08 -10.53
CA LYS A 189 1.67 1.82 -11.94
C LYS A 189 1.15 0.39 -12.16
N LEU A 190 0.02 0.24 -12.86
CA LEU A 190 -0.39 -1.04 -13.43
C LEU A 190 0.17 -1.17 -14.84
N ASN A 191 1.08 -2.12 -15.05
CA ASN A 191 1.62 -2.39 -16.38
C ASN A 191 0.73 -3.38 -17.14
N HIS A 192 0.88 -3.39 -18.47
CA HIS A 192 0.23 -4.40 -19.31
C HIS A 192 0.71 -5.81 -18.95
N PRO A 193 -0.14 -6.83 -19.16
CA PRO A 193 0.23 -8.22 -18.93
C PRO A 193 1.48 -8.61 -19.73
N MET A 194 2.39 -9.36 -19.11
CA MET A 194 3.71 -9.65 -19.66
C MET A 194 4.01 -11.14 -19.58
N LYS A 195 4.55 -11.74 -20.64
CA LYS A 195 5.06 -13.13 -20.63
C LYS A 195 6.46 -13.19 -20.02
N ILE A 196 6.85 -14.36 -19.51
CA ILE A 196 8.18 -14.58 -18.91
C ILE A 196 9.32 -14.19 -19.85
N ASP A 197 9.25 -14.51 -21.15
CA ASP A 197 10.29 -14.15 -22.12
C ASP A 197 10.59 -12.64 -22.16
N ASN A 198 9.57 -11.80 -21.94
CA ASN A 198 9.71 -10.34 -21.89
C ASN A 198 10.18 -9.83 -20.51
N LEU A 199 10.05 -10.64 -19.47
CA LEU A 199 10.56 -10.36 -18.12
C LEU A 199 12.08 -10.61 -18.06
N ILE A 200 12.60 -11.61 -18.77
CA ILE A 200 14.03 -12.01 -18.73
C ILE A 200 14.99 -10.82 -18.95
N PRO A 201 14.82 -9.94 -19.97
CA PRO A 201 15.71 -8.81 -20.17
C PRO A 201 15.65 -7.75 -19.05
N LEU A 202 14.53 -7.68 -18.31
CA LEU A 202 14.39 -6.78 -17.16
C LEU A 202 15.14 -7.34 -15.95
N VAL A 203 15.05 -8.65 -15.73
CA VAL A 203 15.80 -9.37 -14.70
C VAL A 203 17.31 -9.19 -14.92
N ALA A 204 17.79 -9.46 -16.14
CA ALA A 204 19.22 -9.35 -16.48
C ALA A 204 19.80 -7.94 -16.34
N LYS A 205 18.97 -6.90 -16.43
CA LYS A 205 19.39 -5.50 -16.23
C LYS A 205 19.23 -5.03 -14.78
N SER A 206 18.46 -5.74 -13.98
CA SER A 206 18.22 -5.36 -12.59
C SER A 206 19.39 -5.79 -11.74
N LYS A 207 19.89 -4.88 -10.90
CA LYS A 207 20.89 -5.22 -9.88
C LYS A 207 20.30 -6.02 -8.74
N GLN A 208 18.97 -5.95 -8.55
CA GLN A 208 18.27 -6.65 -7.49
C GLN A 208 16.98 -7.24 -8.05
N SER A 209 16.91 -8.56 -8.09
CA SER A 209 15.72 -9.28 -8.54
C SER A 209 15.58 -10.58 -7.77
N PHE A 210 14.36 -10.90 -7.36
CA PHE A 210 14.09 -12.09 -6.59
C PHE A 210 12.89 -12.85 -7.13
N ILE A 211 12.97 -14.18 -7.09
CA ILE A 211 11.89 -15.09 -7.43
C ILE A 211 11.49 -15.91 -6.20
N ALA A 212 10.19 -15.91 -5.88
CA ALA A 212 9.65 -16.76 -4.84
C ALA A 212 9.50 -18.19 -5.37
N ILE A 213 10.20 -19.14 -4.76
CA ILE A 213 10.07 -20.58 -5.04
C ILE A 213 9.85 -21.36 -3.74
N ALA A 214 9.27 -22.55 -3.87
CA ALA A 214 9.27 -23.51 -2.77
C ALA A 214 10.72 -23.88 -2.39
N GLU A 215 10.97 -24.06 -1.09
CA GLU A 215 12.27 -24.52 -0.56
C GLU A 215 13.49 -23.64 -0.87
N GLY A 216 13.29 -22.42 -1.38
CA GLY A 216 14.37 -21.46 -1.59
C GLY A 216 14.98 -20.96 -0.27
N THR A 217 16.19 -20.40 -0.35
CA THR A 217 16.86 -19.74 0.79
C THR A 217 15.90 -18.73 1.43
N PRO A 218 15.73 -18.73 2.77
CA PRO A 218 14.84 -17.77 3.42
C PRO A 218 15.14 -16.34 2.97
N LEU A 219 14.11 -15.59 2.56
CA LEU A 219 14.25 -14.25 2.01
C LEU A 219 15.16 -13.36 2.88
N VAL A 220 14.93 -13.34 4.19
CA VAL A 220 15.72 -12.52 5.12
C VAL A 220 17.21 -12.87 5.09
N SER A 221 17.56 -14.14 4.93
CA SER A 221 18.96 -14.58 4.81
C SER A 221 19.58 -14.07 3.51
N ALA A 222 18.87 -14.15 2.38
CA ALA A 222 19.35 -13.64 1.10
C ALA A 222 19.57 -12.11 1.10
N LEU A 223 18.80 -11.38 1.91
CA LEU A 223 18.96 -9.93 2.06
C LEU A 223 20.23 -9.50 2.79
N THR A 224 20.82 -10.36 3.63
CA THR A 224 22.04 -10.03 4.37
C THR A 224 23.27 -9.85 3.47
N SER A 225 23.29 -10.51 2.32
CA SER A 225 24.36 -10.44 1.32
C SER A 225 24.07 -9.44 0.19
N THR A 226 22.95 -8.73 0.23
CA THR A 226 22.50 -7.88 -0.87
C THR A 226 22.93 -6.42 -0.66
N THR A 227 23.39 -5.77 -1.72
CA THR A 227 23.73 -4.34 -1.73
C THR A 227 22.49 -3.47 -1.76
N LYS A 228 22.61 -2.23 -1.25
CA LYS A 228 21.52 -1.27 -1.26
C LYS A 228 21.29 -0.76 -2.67
N GLU A 229 20.13 -1.06 -3.25
CA GLU A 229 19.71 -0.54 -4.55
C GLU A 229 18.48 0.35 -4.45
N SER A 230 18.34 1.26 -5.41
CA SER A 230 17.20 2.19 -5.49
C SER A 230 15.94 1.54 -6.08
N SER A 231 16.05 0.35 -6.65
CA SER A 231 14.94 -0.39 -7.25
C SER A 231 15.23 -1.87 -7.30
N GLY A 232 14.17 -2.69 -7.35
CA GLY A 232 14.31 -4.12 -7.53
C GLY A 232 13.03 -4.80 -8.00
N LEU A 233 13.16 -6.06 -8.42
CA LEU A 233 12.07 -6.85 -8.98
C LEU A 233 11.63 -7.95 -7.99
N ILE A 234 10.32 -8.13 -7.85
CA ILE A 234 9.71 -9.20 -7.07
C ILE A 234 8.92 -10.08 -8.03
N ILE A 235 9.23 -11.37 -8.11
CA ILE A 235 8.63 -12.30 -9.06
C ILE A 235 7.89 -13.40 -8.29
N VAL A 236 6.58 -13.52 -8.51
CA VAL A 236 5.69 -14.47 -7.81
C VAL A 236 4.88 -15.29 -8.80
N GLY A 237 4.97 -16.60 -8.67
CA GLY A 237 4.33 -17.57 -9.56
C GLY A 237 2.83 -17.76 -9.33
N PRO A 238 2.17 -18.58 -10.16
CA PRO A 238 0.74 -18.86 -10.09
C PRO A 238 0.43 -19.86 -8.95
N GLU A 239 -0.86 -20.15 -8.70
CA GLU A 239 -1.27 -21.18 -7.72
C GLU A 239 -0.62 -22.54 -8.00
N GLY A 240 -0.41 -22.87 -9.27
CA GLY A 240 0.25 -24.10 -9.71
C GLY A 240 1.77 -24.06 -9.64
N ASP A 241 2.39 -23.01 -9.11
CA ASP A 241 3.84 -22.73 -9.16
C ASP A 241 4.40 -22.56 -10.58
N PHE A 242 5.63 -22.06 -10.68
CA PHE A 242 6.40 -22.07 -11.93
C PHE A 242 6.73 -23.50 -12.35
N THR A 243 6.97 -23.69 -13.65
CA THR A 243 7.66 -24.89 -14.14
C THR A 243 9.16 -24.77 -13.89
N GLU A 244 9.87 -25.90 -13.86
CA GLU A 244 11.33 -25.92 -13.71
C GLU A 244 12.01 -25.04 -14.77
N LYS A 245 11.61 -25.17 -16.05
CA LYS A 245 12.08 -24.30 -17.14
C LYS A 245 11.87 -22.81 -16.88
N GLU A 246 10.73 -22.42 -16.32
CA GLU A 246 10.46 -21.01 -16.01
C GLU A 246 11.36 -20.50 -14.88
N VAL A 247 11.60 -21.33 -13.84
CA VAL A 247 12.52 -21.01 -12.75
C VAL A 247 13.95 -20.90 -13.28
N ASP A 248 14.40 -21.85 -14.10
CA ASP A 248 15.73 -21.86 -14.70
C ASP A 248 15.97 -20.59 -15.52
N LEU A 249 15.04 -20.24 -16.42
CA LEU A 249 15.15 -19.02 -17.24
C LEU A 249 15.26 -17.74 -16.38
N ILE A 250 14.47 -17.64 -15.30
CA ILE A 250 14.46 -16.45 -14.44
C ILE A 250 15.73 -16.38 -13.58
N THR A 251 16.22 -17.52 -13.08
CA THR A 251 17.43 -17.59 -12.24
C THR A 251 18.71 -17.43 -13.07
N GLU A 252 18.79 -18.03 -14.26
CA GLU A 252 19.88 -17.82 -15.22
C GLU A 252 19.99 -16.35 -15.67
N ALA A 253 18.87 -15.63 -15.71
CA ALA A 253 18.84 -14.21 -15.98
C ALA A 253 19.36 -13.34 -14.80
N GLY A 254 19.63 -13.94 -13.64
CA GLY A 254 20.20 -13.25 -12.47
C GLY A 254 19.23 -13.05 -11.31
N ALA A 255 18.01 -13.60 -11.34
CA ALA A 255 17.12 -13.54 -10.18
C ALA A 255 17.60 -14.46 -9.06
N THR A 256 17.60 -13.93 -7.84
CA THR A 256 17.91 -14.71 -6.65
C THR A 256 16.66 -15.46 -6.18
N ALA A 257 16.74 -16.78 -6.14
CA ALA A 257 15.65 -17.63 -5.67
C ALA A 257 15.53 -17.59 -4.13
N VAL A 258 14.32 -17.36 -3.63
CA VAL A 258 14.07 -17.21 -2.19
C VAL A 258 12.80 -17.93 -1.73
N GLY A 259 12.81 -18.37 -0.48
CA GLY A 259 11.66 -18.95 0.22
C GLY A 259 10.99 -17.95 1.17
N LEU A 260 9.66 -18.03 1.26
CA LEU A 260 8.81 -17.16 2.10
C LEU A 260 8.31 -17.87 3.38
N GLY A 261 9.09 -18.83 3.87
CA GLY A 261 8.77 -19.62 5.06
C GLY A 261 8.37 -21.07 4.75
N PRO A 262 8.01 -21.85 5.77
CA PRO A 262 7.83 -23.31 5.65
C PRO A 262 6.47 -23.73 5.07
N HIS A 263 5.55 -22.79 4.83
CA HIS A 263 4.20 -23.08 4.40
C HIS A 263 3.96 -22.63 2.97
N ARG A 264 3.13 -23.38 2.25
CA ARG A 264 2.67 -22.99 0.92
C ARG A 264 1.70 -21.82 1.04
N LEU A 265 2.14 -20.65 0.61
CA LEU A 265 1.34 -19.43 0.58
C LEU A 265 0.52 -19.37 -0.71
N ARG A 266 -0.65 -18.74 -0.65
CA ARG A 266 -1.39 -18.34 -1.86
C ARG A 266 -0.65 -17.21 -2.56
N VAL A 267 -0.92 -17.01 -3.85
CA VAL A 267 -0.26 -15.97 -4.68
C VAL A 267 -0.35 -14.59 -4.01
N GLU A 268 -1.55 -14.18 -3.60
CA GLU A 268 -1.78 -12.89 -2.94
C GLU A 268 -1.04 -12.77 -1.59
N THR A 269 -1.01 -13.85 -0.81
CA THR A 269 -0.32 -13.88 0.48
C THR A 269 1.20 -13.83 0.29
N ALA A 270 1.73 -14.59 -0.67
CA ALA A 270 3.15 -14.61 -1.02
C ALA A 270 3.61 -13.21 -1.47
N THR A 271 2.88 -12.58 -2.39
CA THR A 271 3.21 -11.23 -2.88
C THR A 271 3.28 -10.20 -1.75
N ILE A 272 2.31 -10.21 -0.83
CA ILE A 272 2.25 -9.25 0.28
C ILE A 272 3.35 -9.52 1.30
N ALA A 273 3.55 -10.78 1.69
CA ALA A 273 4.60 -11.14 2.64
C ALA A 273 5.98 -10.75 2.10
N PHE A 274 6.21 -10.99 0.80
CA PHE A 274 7.45 -10.63 0.12
C PHE A 274 7.65 -9.12 0.10
N LEU A 275 6.69 -8.36 -0.42
CA LEU A 275 6.77 -6.91 -0.52
C LEU A 275 6.93 -6.27 0.88
N ALA A 276 6.13 -6.67 1.86
CA ALA A 276 6.22 -6.14 3.21
C ALA A 276 7.61 -6.36 3.81
N THR A 277 8.19 -7.55 3.63
CA THR A 277 9.54 -7.87 4.11
C THR A 277 10.59 -6.95 3.48
N LEU A 278 10.54 -6.79 2.15
CA LEU A 278 11.48 -5.93 1.42
C LEU A 278 11.32 -4.45 1.76
N THR A 279 10.09 -3.96 1.91
CA THR A 279 9.80 -2.58 2.30
C THR A 279 10.32 -2.29 3.71
N LEU A 280 10.07 -3.17 4.68
CA LEU A 280 10.54 -3.01 6.05
C LEU A 280 12.07 -3.11 6.16
N TRP A 281 12.68 -4.07 5.46
CA TRP A 281 14.14 -4.18 5.38
C TRP A 281 14.78 -2.93 4.76
N SER A 282 14.22 -2.45 3.65
CA SER A 282 14.69 -1.22 2.99
C SER A 282 14.60 -0.01 3.92
N GLY A 283 13.50 0.10 4.68
CA GLY A 283 13.29 1.16 5.66
C GLY A 283 14.30 1.12 6.82
N SER A 284 14.63 -0.06 7.35
CA SER A 284 15.63 -0.17 8.42
C SER A 284 17.02 0.28 7.97
N GLN A 285 17.36 0.09 6.68
CA GLN A 285 18.64 0.53 6.10
C GLN A 285 18.70 2.03 5.79
N GLN A 286 17.59 2.75 5.88
CA GLN A 286 17.55 4.21 5.70
C GLN A 286 17.82 4.93 7.02
N ILE A 287 17.36 4.37 8.13
CA ILE A 287 17.59 4.89 9.49
C ILE A 287 19.06 4.76 9.88
N SER A 288 19.76 3.69 9.47
CA SER A 288 21.18 3.46 9.80
C SER A 288 22.16 4.44 9.12
N ASN A 289 21.70 5.27 8.18
CA ASN A 289 22.51 6.24 7.45
C ASN A 289 22.19 7.70 7.84
N CYS A 290 21.36 7.92 8.86
CA CYS A 290 21.12 9.21 9.51
C CYS A 290 21.77 9.23 10.89
#